data_AF-A0A239SAX3-F1
#
_entry.id   AF-A0A239SAX3-F1
#
_cell.length_a   1.000
_cell.length_b   1.000
_cell.length_c   1.000
_cell.angle_alpha   90.00
_cell.angle_beta   90.00
_cell.angle_gamma   90.00
#
_symmetry.space_group_name_H-M   'P 1'
#
loop_
_entity.id
_entity.type
_entity.pdbx_description
1 polymer ?
#
loop_
_entity_poly.entity_id
_entity_poly.type
_entity_poly.pdbx_seq_one_letter_code
_entity_poly.pdbx_strand_id
1 'polypeptide(L)'
;MNSTLSLIGGNFPVRHYPDSHLSERRIALLDDFNRRLEGDRWPDDVEFQGFLSRFAHLGPIDTLRNCFTCPDKEDKGDILRWAGQCHVSSYGAGRDFLMRDQRLGDAIDASQKLLSVLQPDARDHMLRHARIGSRFQIVLSFPELALNLPLGRPCFGVEQGALTHDEARLLLLGRDGETPSLLERFSSEMDHTRTPYSDIDVWAAWYACIRCCIGRRPISEFSEDLTEVRSLGFALRALGSRVSGCSYASDLPLFRILADSLTAFDHAQDGKNVGLGWIDIAGYHQQAGDERRANSAYERAGERFAKTAELLLSQEKSAEANECIALAREAYEKARGDGERVASSSGAFGSTVAQVHGPLTRADAREGEANPQGTARFEVPSGSSRGEN
;
A
#
# COMPACT_ATOMS: atom_id res chain seq x y z
N MET A 1 76.17 3.91 10.97
CA MET A 1 75.16 3.37 10.05
C MET A 1 73.82 3.55 10.74
N ASN A 2 73.05 4.54 10.29
CA ASN A 2 71.91 5.06 11.04
C ASN A 2 70.62 4.32 10.67
N SER A 3 69.90 3.98 11.74
CA SER A 3 68.56 3.40 11.77
C SER A 3 67.52 4.26 11.08
N THR A 4 66.66 3.59 10.31
CA THR A 4 65.36 4.04 9.82
C THR A 4 64.35 4.20 10.96
N LEU A 5 63.70 5.37 11.04
CA LEU A 5 62.45 5.57 11.79
C LEU A 5 61.41 6.24 10.89
N SER A 6 60.21 5.68 10.96
CA SER A 6 58.98 6.00 10.24
C SER A 6 58.22 7.22 10.79
N LEU A 7 57.19 7.62 10.01
CA LEU A 7 56.05 8.49 10.31
C LEU A 7 56.38 9.99 10.34
N ILE A 8 55.62 10.89 9.73
CA ILE A 8 54.18 11.11 9.94
C ILE A 8 53.57 11.71 8.66
N GLY A 9 52.46 11.12 8.21
CA GLY A 9 51.60 11.65 7.16
C GLY A 9 51.00 13.00 7.55
N GLY A 10 51.00 13.93 6.60
CA GLY A 10 50.51 15.29 6.77
C GLY A 10 49.03 15.35 7.13
N ASN A 11 48.73 15.61 8.41
CA ASN A 11 47.44 16.13 8.83
C ASN A 11 47.35 17.62 8.44
N PHE A 12 46.30 17.98 7.71
CA PHE A 12 45.95 19.38 7.44
C PHE A 12 45.68 20.12 8.78
N PRO A 13 46.45 21.17 9.16
CA PRO A 13 46.27 21.82 10.44
C PRO A 13 45.28 23.00 10.27
N VAL A 14 43.99 22.74 10.46
CA VAL A 14 43.02 23.82 10.66
C VAL A 14 42.97 24.12 12.17
N ARG A 15 43.74 25.12 12.61
CA ARG A 15 43.62 25.69 13.95
C ARG A 15 42.23 26.32 14.06
N HIS A 16 41.46 25.94 15.07
CA HIS A 16 40.04 26.30 15.32
C HIS A 16 38.98 25.41 14.67
N TYR A 17 39.29 24.14 14.36
CA TYR A 17 38.20 23.18 14.18
C TYR A 17 37.46 23.02 15.51
N PRO A 18 36.16 23.34 15.60
CA PRO A 18 35.44 23.30 16.87
C PRO A 18 35.41 21.87 17.44
N ASP A 19 35.49 21.76 18.76
CA ASP A 19 35.77 20.53 19.55
C ASP A 19 34.73 19.40 19.42
N SER A 20 33.74 19.53 18.54
CA SER A 20 32.82 18.44 18.21
C SER A 20 33.39 17.68 17.02
N HIS A 21 33.56 16.37 17.16
CA HIS A 21 33.95 15.54 16.03
C HIS A 21 32.92 15.72 14.91
N LEU A 22 33.39 15.82 13.66
CA LEU A 22 32.52 16.02 12.48
C LEU A 22 31.33 15.06 12.45
N SER A 23 31.52 13.82 12.88
CA SER A 23 30.49 12.79 13.03
C SER A 23 29.38 13.17 14.00
N GLU A 24 29.71 13.73 15.16
CA GLU A 24 28.74 14.14 16.20
C GLU A 24 27.84 15.26 15.70
N ARG A 25 28.39 16.22 14.95
CA ARG A 25 27.61 17.32 14.36
C ARG A 25 26.59 16.84 13.33
N ARG A 26 26.94 15.80 12.56
CA ARG A 26 26.07 15.21 11.54
C ARG A 26 24.88 14.49 12.17
N ILE A 27 25.11 13.78 13.28
CA ILE A 27 24.05 13.11 14.04
C ILE A 27 23.20 14.15 14.80
N ALA A 28 23.83 15.14 15.43
CA ALA A 28 23.13 16.19 16.17
C ALA A 28 22.13 16.99 15.30
N LEU A 29 22.39 17.13 13.99
CA LEU A 29 21.44 17.75 13.06
C LEU A 29 20.12 16.97 12.99
N LEU A 30 20.19 15.64 12.90
CA LEU A 30 19.01 14.77 12.87
C LEU A 30 18.30 14.75 14.23
N ASP A 31 19.07 14.63 15.32
CA ASP A 31 18.52 14.61 16.68
C ASP A 31 17.81 15.91 17.04
N ASP A 32 18.38 17.07 16.69
CA ASP A 32 17.74 18.37 16.91
C ASP A 32 16.44 18.50 16.11
N PHE A 33 16.43 18.02 14.86
CA PHE A 33 15.23 18.03 14.03
C PHE A 33 14.14 17.09 14.58
N ASN A 34 14.50 15.88 14.98
CA ASN A 34 13.58 14.92 15.60
C ASN A 34 12.98 15.47 16.90
N ARG A 35 13.80 16.12 17.75
CA ARG A 35 13.31 16.75 18.97
C ARG A 35 12.28 17.85 18.70
N ARG A 36 12.43 18.59 17.59
CA ARG A 36 11.44 19.60 17.19
C ARG A 36 10.14 18.96 16.67
N LEU A 37 10.23 17.83 15.97
CA LEU A 37 9.07 17.07 15.51
C LEU A 37 8.26 16.45 16.67
N GLU A 38 8.93 16.14 17.78
CA GLU A 38 8.31 15.61 19.00
C GLU A 38 7.82 16.70 19.97
N GLY A 39 8.22 17.97 19.74
CA GLY A 39 7.88 19.09 20.62
C GLY A 39 6.48 19.67 20.39
N ASP A 40 6.07 20.60 21.27
CA ASP A 40 4.75 21.24 21.21
C ASP A 40 4.54 22.13 19.97
N ARG A 41 5.64 22.59 19.35
CA ARG A 41 5.62 23.41 18.14
C ARG A 41 6.28 22.65 16.99
N TRP A 42 5.46 22.28 16.03
CA TRP A 42 5.90 21.68 14.78
C TRP A 42 6.87 22.61 14.03
N PRO A 43 7.88 22.05 13.33
CA PRO A 43 8.76 22.84 12.48
C PRO A 43 7.97 23.65 11.46
N ASP A 44 8.39 24.88 11.19
CA ASP A 44 7.84 25.68 10.10
C ASP A 44 8.50 25.34 8.74
N ASP A 45 7.95 25.90 7.66
CA ASP A 45 8.41 25.62 6.29
C ASP A 45 9.89 26.00 6.08
N VAL A 46 10.40 27.03 6.79
CA VAL A 46 11.81 27.45 6.74
C VAL A 46 12.70 26.43 7.45
N GLU A 47 12.26 25.89 8.58
CA GLU A 47 12.95 24.85 9.31
C GLU A 47 13.01 23.53 8.53
N PHE A 48 11.92 23.13 7.88
CA PHE A 48 11.91 21.96 6.98
C PHE A 48 12.89 22.14 5.82
N GLN A 49 12.84 23.29 5.13
CA GLN A 49 13.75 23.56 4.02
C GLN A 49 15.21 23.63 4.48
N GLY A 50 15.46 24.24 5.64
CA GLY A 50 16.78 24.30 6.25
C GLY A 50 17.32 22.94 6.68
N PHE A 51 16.46 22.03 7.14
CA PHE A 51 16.84 20.63 7.39
C PHE A 51 17.21 19.92 6.09
N LEU A 52 16.34 19.94 5.07
CA LEU A 52 16.58 19.26 3.78
C LEU A 52 17.89 19.72 3.11
N SER A 53 18.14 21.03 3.10
CA SER A 53 19.36 21.62 2.55
C SER A 53 20.61 21.16 3.29
N ARG A 54 20.59 21.19 4.64
CA ARG A 54 21.76 20.79 5.44
C ARG A 54 21.97 19.28 5.43
N PHE A 55 20.92 18.48 5.50
CA PHE A 55 21.03 17.02 5.63
C PHE A 55 21.65 16.38 4.39
N ALA A 56 21.38 16.90 3.18
CA ALA A 56 22.01 16.44 1.95
C ALA A 56 23.56 16.58 1.94
N HIS A 57 24.11 17.49 2.74
CA HIS A 57 25.54 17.78 2.80
C HIS A 57 26.21 17.36 4.12
N LEU A 58 25.43 17.31 5.20
CA LEU A 58 25.88 17.07 6.58
C LEU A 58 25.19 15.86 7.21
N GLY A 59 24.48 15.03 6.45
CA GLY A 59 23.90 13.80 6.98
C GLY A 59 24.98 12.78 7.39
N PRO A 60 24.69 11.90 8.37
CA PRO A 60 25.66 10.92 8.87
C PRO A 60 25.83 9.73 7.91
N ILE A 61 26.35 9.98 6.71
CA ILE A 61 26.52 8.94 5.67
C ILE A 61 27.41 7.78 6.13
N ASP A 62 28.35 8.05 7.04
CA ASP A 62 29.25 7.02 7.57
C ASP A 62 28.50 5.97 8.40
N THR A 63 27.47 6.39 9.16
CA THR A 63 26.57 5.50 9.91
C THR A 63 25.65 4.74 8.95
N LEU A 64 25.15 5.42 7.92
CA LEU A 64 24.26 4.81 6.92
C LEU A 64 24.98 3.89 5.92
N ARG A 65 26.32 3.95 5.85
CA ARG A 65 27.10 3.25 4.82
C ARG A 65 26.85 1.75 4.80
N ASN A 66 26.65 1.14 5.95
CA ASN A 66 26.38 -0.29 6.08
C ASN A 66 24.97 -0.67 5.62
N CYS A 67 24.06 0.32 5.50
CA CYS A 67 22.69 0.10 5.03
C CYS A 67 22.58 0.11 3.50
N PHE A 68 23.60 0.59 2.76
CA PHE A 68 23.47 0.82 1.32
C PHE A 68 24.50 0.04 0.48
N THR A 69 24.07 -0.43 -0.68
CA THR A 69 24.95 -0.97 -1.74
C THR A 69 25.63 0.21 -2.43
N CYS A 70 26.68 0.77 -1.85
CA CYS A 70 27.38 1.93 -2.43
C CYS A 70 28.71 1.51 -3.07
N PRO A 71 28.87 1.58 -4.41
CA PRO A 71 30.16 1.38 -5.06
C PRO A 71 31.03 2.64 -5.08
N ASP A 72 30.47 3.87 -5.14
CA ASP A 72 31.26 5.10 -5.40
C ASP A 72 30.87 6.34 -4.57
N LYS A 73 31.71 7.38 -4.64
CA LYS A 73 31.52 8.67 -3.92
C LYS A 73 30.37 9.52 -4.47
N GLU A 74 30.01 9.36 -5.74
CA GLU A 74 29.04 10.21 -6.45
C GLU A 74 27.59 9.98 -5.94
N ASP A 75 27.28 8.80 -5.41
CA ASP A 75 25.93 8.45 -4.92
C ASP A 75 25.59 9.01 -3.53
N LYS A 76 26.60 9.45 -2.76
CA LYS A 76 26.41 9.82 -1.33
C LYS A 76 25.47 11.01 -1.14
N GLY A 77 25.63 12.05 -1.95
CA GLY A 77 24.82 13.25 -1.85
C GLY A 77 23.36 12.98 -2.18
N ASP A 78 23.11 12.13 -3.19
CA ASP A 78 21.77 11.73 -3.59
C ASP A 78 21.11 10.82 -2.56
N ILE A 79 21.83 9.85 -1.99
CA ILE A 79 21.33 9.01 -0.90
C ILE A 79 20.89 9.87 0.29
N LEU A 80 21.74 10.82 0.72
CA LEU A 80 21.39 11.71 1.84
C LEU A 80 20.20 12.61 1.50
N ARG A 81 20.14 13.12 0.27
CA ARG A 81 19.01 13.93 -0.20
C ARG A 81 17.72 13.13 -0.17
N TRP A 82 17.69 11.92 -0.72
CA TRP A 82 16.52 11.05 -0.69
C TRP A 82 16.13 10.70 0.75
N ALA A 83 17.09 10.33 1.58
CA ALA A 83 16.84 9.97 2.97
C ALA A 83 16.27 11.15 3.79
N GLY A 84 16.76 12.38 3.54
CA GLY A 84 16.17 13.59 4.12
C GLY A 84 14.73 13.83 3.67
N GLN A 85 14.45 13.68 2.37
CA GLN A 85 13.10 13.82 1.81
C GLN A 85 12.13 12.77 2.39
N CYS A 86 12.55 11.51 2.44
CA CYS A 86 11.81 10.40 3.04
C CYS A 86 11.52 10.65 4.52
N HIS A 87 12.53 11.09 5.27
CA HIS A 87 12.35 11.35 6.69
C HIS A 87 11.33 12.46 6.94
N VAL A 88 11.42 13.58 6.21
CA VAL A 88 10.42 14.66 6.30
C VAL A 88 9.03 14.17 5.90
N SER A 89 8.90 13.41 4.80
CA SER A 89 7.60 12.91 4.34
C SER A 89 6.98 11.83 5.24
N SER A 90 7.73 11.26 6.18
CA SER A 90 7.19 10.31 7.16
C SER A 90 6.29 10.96 8.23
N TYR A 91 6.30 12.30 8.33
CA TYR A 91 5.49 13.07 9.29
C TYR A 91 4.39 13.86 8.58
N GLY A 92 3.20 13.96 9.18
CA GLY A 92 2.06 14.68 8.60
C GLY A 92 2.36 16.14 8.25
N ALA A 93 2.97 16.90 9.17
CA ALA A 93 3.34 18.29 8.91
C ALA A 93 4.40 18.42 7.81
N GLY A 94 5.35 17.49 7.74
CA GLY A 94 6.36 17.45 6.68
C GLY A 94 5.75 17.14 5.30
N ARG A 95 4.74 16.27 5.24
CA ARG A 95 3.97 16.05 4.00
C ARG A 95 3.20 17.29 3.58
N ASP A 96 2.58 18.00 4.51
CA ASP A 96 1.87 19.24 4.20
C ASP A 96 2.81 20.31 3.65
N PHE A 97 4.00 20.44 4.24
CA PHE A 97 5.07 21.29 3.73
C PHE A 97 5.45 20.88 2.29
N LEU A 98 5.77 19.60 2.06
CA LEU A 98 6.17 19.11 0.74
C LEU A 98 5.04 19.25 -0.30
N MET A 99 3.78 19.14 0.10
CA MET A 99 2.63 19.38 -0.76
C MET A 99 2.52 20.85 -1.15
N ARG A 100 2.65 21.78 -0.19
CA ARG A 100 2.68 23.23 -0.46
C ARG A 100 3.84 23.63 -1.37
N ASP A 101 5.00 23.03 -1.16
CA ASP A 101 6.23 23.27 -1.94
C ASP A 101 6.26 22.48 -3.27
N GLN A 102 5.19 21.75 -3.61
CA GLN A 102 5.06 20.96 -4.85
C GLN A 102 6.15 19.88 -5.03
N ARG A 103 6.69 19.36 -3.92
CA ARG A 103 7.78 18.36 -3.88
C ARG A 103 7.37 17.03 -3.25
N LEU A 104 6.09 16.85 -2.96
CA LEU A 104 5.59 15.59 -2.41
C LEU A 104 5.85 14.41 -3.37
N GLY A 105 5.65 14.63 -4.67
CA GLY A 105 5.99 13.63 -5.71
C GLY A 105 7.47 13.23 -5.67
N ASP A 106 8.39 14.20 -5.60
CA ASP A 106 9.83 13.94 -5.48
C ASP A 106 10.17 13.10 -4.23
N ALA A 107 9.49 13.33 -3.11
CA ALA A 107 9.70 12.57 -1.88
C ALA A 107 9.13 11.14 -1.98
N ILE A 108 8.05 10.93 -2.74
CA ILE A 108 7.52 9.60 -3.04
C ILE A 108 8.51 8.83 -3.92
N ASP A 109 9.07 9.47 -4.95
CA ASP A 109 10.09 8.86 -5.82
C ASP A 109 11.39 8.59 -5.06
N ALA A 110 11.80 9.51 -4.18
CA ALA A 110 12.97 9.33 -3.32
C ALA A 110 12.85 8.07 -2.46
N SER A 111 11.64 7.71 -2.04
CA SER A 111 11.40 6.52 -1.21
C SER A 111 11.71 5.23 -1.95
N GLN A 112 11.33 5.13 -3.23
CA GLN A 112 11.65 3.99 -4.06
C GLN A 112 13.15 3.95 -4.44
N LYS A 113 13.74 5.11 -4.77
CA LYS A 113 15.18 5.21 -5.03
C LYS A 113 16.00 4.74 -3.82
N LEU A 114 15.67 5.20 -2.62
CA LEU A 114 16.36 4.82 -1.40
C LEU A 114 16.19 3.34 -1.08
N LEU A 115 14.97 2.81 -1.24
CA LEU A 115 14.67 1.39 -1.06
C LEU A 115 15.49 0.50 -2.03
N SER A 116 15.69 0.95 -3.27
CA SER A 116 16.39 0.20 -4.31
C SER A 116 17.89 0.00 -4.06
N VAL A 117 18.49 0.87 -3.24
CA VAL A 117 19.93 0.86 -2.93
C VAL A 117 20.23 0.30 -1.54
N LEU A 118 19.24 -0.22 -0.81
CA LEU A 118 19.46 -0.86 0.49
C LEU A 118 20.20 -2.19 0.34
N GLN A 119 21.12 -2.46 1.26
CA GLN A 119 21.71 -3.78 1.45
C GLN A 119 20.63 -4.78 1.86
N PRO A 120 20.72 -6.06 1.43
CA PRO A 120 19.73 -7.08 1.78
C PRO A 120 19.45 -7.20 3.27
N ASP A 121 20.49 -7.19 4.13
CA ASP A 121 20.33 -7.35 5.58
C ASP A 121 19.61 -6.16 6.22
N ALA A 122 19.97 -4.94 5.82
CA ALA A 122 19.30 -3.73 6.29
C ALA A 122 17.84 -3.70 5.83
N ARG A 123 17.58 -4.09 4.57
CA ARG A 123 16.24 -4.16 3.99
C ARG A 123 15.35 -5.18 4.70
N ASP A 124 15.83 -6.40 4.93
CA ASP A 124 15.10 -7.43 5.69
C ASP A 124 14.80 -6.96 7.12
N HIS A 125 15.80 -6.41 7.81
CA HIS A 125 15.60 -5.86 9.15
C HIS A 125 14.54 -4.76 9.16
N MET A 126 14.64 -3.79 8.25
CA MET A 126 13.70 -2.67 8.14
C MET A 126 12.27 -3.13 7.86
N LEU A 127 12.08 -4.14 6.99
CA LEU A 127 10.76 -4.68 6.65
C LEU A 127 10.09 -5.38 7.83
N ARG A 128 10.85 -6.16 8.62
CA ARG A 128 10.32 -6.84 9.81
C ARG A 128 9.86 -5.88 10.90
N HIS A 129 10.51 -4.72 11.01
CA HIS A 129 10.21 -3.70 12.02
C HIS A 129 9.35 -2.55 11.47
N ALA A 130 8.67 -2.77 10.34
CA ALA A 130 7.78 -1.78 9.77
C ALA A 130 6.62 -1.45 10.74
N ARG A 131 6.22 -0.17 10.72
CA ARG A 131 5.18 0.38 11.58
C ARG A 131 4.21 1.25 10.82
N ILE A 132 3.05 1.48 11.42
CA ILE A 132 2.09 2.47 10.96
C ILE A 132 2.51 3.84 11.52
N GLY A 133 2.81 4.76 10.62
CA GLY A 133 3.28 6.11 10.93
C GLY A 133 2.17 7.15 10.92
N SER A 134 2.58 8.42 10.91
CA SER A 134 1.65 9.55 10.79
C SER A 134 0.80 9.41 9.51
N ARG A 135 -0.50 9.71 9.62
CA ARG A 135 -1.50 9.55 8.55
C ARG A 135 -1.60 8.13 8.00
N PHE A 136 -1.33 7.11 8.83
CA PHE A 136 -1.35 5.70 8.45
C PHE A 136 -0.31 5.30 7.41
N GLN A 137 0.78 6.04 7.24
CA GLN A 137 1.85 5.63 6.33
C GLN A 137 2.48 4.30 6.75
N ILE A 138 2.85 3.45 5.80
CA ILE A 138 3.76 2.33 6.09
C ILE A 138 5.16 2.93 6.20
N VAL A 139 5.78 2.86 7.38
CA VAL A 139 7.09 3.47 7.63
C VAL A 139 8.10 2.40 8.04
N LEU A 140 9.23 2.39 7.35
CA LEU A 140 10.43 1.66 7.74
C LEU A 140 11.35 2.59 8.52
N SER A 141 12.03 2.09 9.53
CA SER A 141 13.00 2.86 10.33
C SER A 141 14.39 2.29 10.12
N PHE A 142 15.38 3.17 9.86
CA PHE A 142 16.76 2.74 9.65
C PHE A 142 17.33 2.10 10.92
N PRO A 143 18.16 1.04 10.80
CA PRO A 143 18.89 0.52 11.94
C PRO A 143 19.81 1.60 12.53
N GLU A 144 19.88 1.67 13.86
CA GLU A 144 20.83 2.51 14.61
C GLU A 144 20.72 4.04 14.40
N LEU A 145 19.75 4.49 13.60
CA LEU A 145 19.54 5.92 13.33
C LEU A 145 18.05 6.23 13.36
N ALA A 146 17.68 7.32 14.03
CA ALA A 146 16.29 7.81 14.10
C ALA A 146 15.85 8.47 12.77
N LEU A 147 16.00 7.73 11.67
CA LEU A 147 15.66 8.11 10.31
C LEU A 147 14.56 7.19 9.79
N ASN A 148 13.66 7.74 8.99
CA ASN A 148 12.46 7.04 8.55
C ASN A 148 12.37 7.03 7.02
N LEU A 149 11.82 5.95 6.49
CA LEU A 149 11.54 5.72 5.08
C LEU A 149 10.06 5.33 4.93
N PRO A 150 9.17 6.27 4.56
CA PRO A 150 7.79 5.95 4.26
C PRO A 150 7.73 5.23 2.91
N LEU A 151 6.92 4.18 2.81
CA LEU A 151 6.72 3.47 1.54
C LEU A 151 5.58 4.11 0.76
N GLY A 152 5.90 4.59 -0.45
CA GLY A 152 4.95 5.08 -1.43
C GLY A 152 4.53 4.00 -2.42
N ARG A 153 3.51 4.27 -3.25
CA ARG A 153 3.04 3.37 -4.31
C ARG A 153 4.17 2.81 -5.21
N PRO A 154 5.17 3.59 -5.66
CA PRO A 154 6.26 3.07 -6.50
C PRO A 154 7.09 1.96 -5.85
N CYS A 155 7.12 1.88 -4.50
CA CYS A 155 7.83 0.84 -3.77
C CYS A 155 7.23 -0.56 -3.96
N PHE A 156 6.02 -0.69 -4.53
CA PHE A 156 5.31 -1.95 -4.74
C PHE A 156 5.06 -2.24 -6.23
N GLY A 157 5.78 -1.55 -7.12
CA GLY A 157 5.65 -1.66 -8.57
C GLY A 157 6.48 -2.79 -9.18
N VAL A 158 6.70 -2.69 -10.50
CA VAL A 158 7.56 -3.61 -11.28
C VAL A 158 8.97 -3.05 -11.50
N GLU A 159 9.24 -1.86 -10.97
CA GLU A 159 10.50 -1.16 -11.16
C GLU A 159 11.63 -1.82 -10.37
N GLN A 160 12.86 -1.62 -10.83
CA GLN A 160 14.05 -2.14 -10.16
C GLN A 160 14.09 -1.65 -8.70
N GLY A 161 14.30 -2.59 -7.77
CA GLY A 161 14.38 -2.28 -6.34
C GLY A 161 13.03 -2.08 -5.63
N ALA A 162 11.90 -2.16 -6.33
CA ALA A 162 10.59 -2.32 -5.70
C ALA A 162 10.54 -3.62 -4.87
N LEU A 163 9.60 -3.70 -3.93
CA LEU A 163 9.38 -4.89 -3.12
C LEU A 163 8.84 -6.02 -3.99
N THR A 164 9.47 -7.17 -3.85
CA THR A 164 8.95 -8.43 -4.41
C THR A 164 7.69 -8.87 -3.66
N HIS A 165 6.96 -9.81 -4.25
CA HIS A 165 5.83 -10.45 -3.60
C HIS A 165 6.21 -11.04 -2.22
N ASP A 166 7.37 -11.70 -2.11
CA ASP A 166 7.78 -12.35 -0.85
C ASP A 166 8.14 -11.32 0.22
N GLU A 167 8.76 -10.21 -0.18
CA GLU A 167 9.03 -9.08 0.72
C GLU A 167 7.74 -8.38 1.16
N ALA A 168 6.78 -8.20 0.25
CA ALA A 168 5.47 -7.64 0.60
C ALA A 168 4.69 -8.55 1.55
N ARG A 169 4.83 -9.88 1.40
CA ARG A 169 4.29 -10.86 2.37
C ARG A 169 4.96 -10.75 3.72
N LEU A 170 6.30 -10.71 3.75
CA LEU A 170 7.05 -10.52 4.99
C LEU A 170 6.62 -9.21 5.70
N LEU A 171 6.44 -8.13 4.94
CA LEU A 171 6.01 -6.84 5.44
C LEU A 171 4.58 -6.86 6.05
N LEU A 172 3.61 -7.44 5.34
CA LEU A 172 2.21 -7.39 5.76
C LEU A 172 1.80 -8.47 6.75
N LEU A 173 2.34 -9.68 6.57
CA LEU A 173 1.95 -10.88 7.33
C LEU A 173 3.03 -11.32 8.33
N GLY A 174 4.25 -10.78 8.22
CA GLY A 174 5.31 -11.06 9.19
C GLY A 174 4.86 -10.71 10.60
N ARG A 175 5.15 -11.64 11.52
CA ARG A 175 4.92 -11.47 12.96
C ARG A 175 6.26 -11.48 13.67
N ASP A 176 6.41 -10.59 14.64
CA ASP A 176 7.55 -10.57 15.55
C ASP A 176 7.06 -10.96 16.96
N GLY A 177 7.23 -12.24 17.29
CA GLY A 177 6.68 -12.86 18.49
C GLY A 177 5.14 -12.77 18.52
N GLU A 178 4.61 -12.22 19.61
CA GLU A 178 3.17 -12.06 19.86
C GLU A 178 2.58 -10.77 19.24
N THR A 179 3.41 -9.95 18.59
CA THR A 179 2.94 -8.72 17.96
C THR A 179 2.06 -9.04 16.76
N PRO A 180 0.84 -8.48 16.66
CA PRO A 180 0.01 -8.65 15.46
C PRO A 180 0.72 -8.16 14.20
N SER A 181 0.44 -8.82 13.10
CA SER A 181 0.97 -8.46 11.78
C SER A 181 0.63 -7.02 11.41
N LEU A 182 1.38 -6.42 10.48
CA LEU A 182 1.11 -5.06 10.03
C LEU A 182 -0.30 -4.91 9.43
N LEU A 183 -0.79 -5.94 8.75
CA LEU A 183 -2.14 -5.97 8.18
C LEU A 183 -3.23 -5.97 9.27
N GLU A 184 -3.05 -6.77 10.33
CA GLU A 184 -3.95 -6.81 11.49
C GLU A 184 -3.97 -5.46 12.22
N ARG A 185 -2.79 -4.90 12.50
CA ARG A 185 -2.66 -3.57 13.13
C ARG A 185 -3.36 -2.50 12.30
N PHE A 186 -3.17 -2.50 10.98
CA PHE A 186 -3.83 -1.56 10.08
C PHE A 186 -5.35 -1.66 10.16
N SER A 187 -5.90 -2.87 10.03
CA SER A 187 -7.35 -3.07 10.13
C SER A 187 -7.91 -2.57 11.48
N SER A 188 -7.21 -2.85 12.58
CA SER A 188 -7.62 -2.43 13.92
C SER A 188 -7.56 -0.91 14.10
N GLU A 189 -6.45 -0.25 13.74
CA GLU A 189 -6.34 1.21 13.91
C GLU A 189 -7.37 1.97 13.07
N MET A 190 -7.74 1.43 11.91
CA MET A 190 -8.71 2.04 11.01
C MET A 190 -10.14 2.04 11.55
N ASP A 191 -10.51 1.02 12.35
CA ASP A 191 -11.81 0.94 13.03
C ASP A 191 -11.94 1.96 14.18
N HIS A 192 -10.82 2.31 14.82
CA HIS A 192 -10.82 3.18 16.00
C HIS A 192 -10.65 4.67 15.68
N THR A 193 -10.21 5.01 14.47
CA THR A 193 -9.76 6.38 14.19
C THR A 193 -10.70 7.13 13.25
N ARG A 194 -11.33 8.20 13.71
CA ARG A 194 -12.02 9.16 12.83
C ARG A 194 -11.04 10.20 12.29
N THR A 195 -9.99 9.76 11.59
CA THR A 195 -9.05 10.71 10.98
C THR A 195 -9.77 11.58 9.95
N PRO A 196 -9.81 12.91 10.14
CA PRO A 196 -10.52 13.81 9.24
C PRO A 196 -9.73 14.11 7.96
N TYR A 197 -8.43 13.78 7.93
CA TYR A 197 -7.55 14.10 6.81
C TYR A 197 -7.27 12.83 6.00
N SER A 198 -7.63 12.86 4.72
CA SER A 198 -7.39 11.78 3.78
C SER A 198 -6.22 12.08 2.87
N ASP A 199 -5.24 11.18 2.84
CA ASP A 199 -4.03 11.30 2.03
C ASP A 199 -4.05 10.20 0.96
N ILE A 200 -4.43 10.58 -0.28
CA ILE A 200 -4.70 9.61 -1.35
C ILE A 200 -3.45 8.78 -1.71
N ASP A 201 -2.26 9.37 -1.60
CA ASP A 201 -0.99 8.67 -1.87
C ASP A 201 -0.75 7.56 -0.85
N VAL A 202 -1.16 7.77 0.41
CA VAL A 202 -1.06 6.75 1.46
C VAL A 202 -2.01 5.58 1.17
N TRP A 203 -3.24 5.87 0.77
CA TRP A 203 -4.20 4.83 0.39
C TRP A 203 -3.76 4.08 -0.86
N ALA A 204 -3.15 4.77 -1.81
CA ALA A 204 -2.56 4.17 -2.99
C ALA A 204 -1.37 3.26 -2.66
N ALA A 205 -0.53 3.66 -1.70
CA ALA A 205 0.56 2.82 -1.21
C ALA A 205 0.04 1.55 -0.51
N TRP A 206 -0.96 1.66 0.37
CA TRP A 206 -1.59 0.49 1.00
C TRP A 206 -2.21 -0.45 -0.02
N TYR A 207 -2.97 0.07 -0.97
CA TYR A 207 -3.58 -0.76 -2.01
C TYR A 207 -2.50 -1.49 -2.83
N ALA A 208 -1.44 -0.78 -3.24
CA ALA A 208 -0.35 -1.36 -4.00
C ALA A 208 0.40 -2.43 -3.19
N CYS A 209 0.63 -2.19 -1.89
CA CYS A 209 1.23 -3.16 -0.97
C CYS A 209 0.40 -4.44 -0.87
N ILE A 210 -0.91 -4.31 -0.61
CA ILE A 210 -1.83 -5.45 -0.52
C ILE A 210 -1.87 -6.21 -1.85
N ARG A 211 -1.95 -5.51 -3.00
CA ARG A 211 -1.91 -6.14 -4.32
C ARG A 211 -0.59 -6.86 -4.59
N CYS A 212 0.55 -6.32 -4.16
CA CYS A 212 1.85 -6.97 -4.28
C CYS A 212 1.91 -8.23 -3.41
N CYS A 213 1.40 -8.18 -2.18
CA CYS A 213 1.32 -9.31 -1.26
C CYS A 213 0.38 -10.43 -1.72
N ILE A 214 -0.76 -10.10 -2.34
CA ILE A 214 -1.63 -11.09 -3.01
C ILE A 214 -0.94 -11.65 -4.26
N GLY A 215 -0.18 -10.81 -4.95
CA GLY A 215 0.47 -11.15 -6.20
C GLY A 215 -0.52 -11.35 -7.35
N ARG A 216 -0.23 -12.33 -8.21
CA ARG A 216 -1.07 -12.69 -9.37
C ARG A 216 -2.07 -13.82 -9.06
N ARG A 217 -2.17 -14.22 -7.80
CA ARG A 217 -3.02 -15.34 -7.35
C ARG A 217 -4.43 -14.86 -6.97
N PRO A 218 -5.44 -15.74 -7.01
CA PRO A 218 -6.76 -15.44 -6.45
C PRO A 218 -6.66 -15.25 -4.93
N ILE A 219 -7.58 -14.49 -4.35
CA ILE A 219 -7.62 -14.21 -2.90
C ILE A 219 -7.80 -15.49 -2.08
N SER A 220 -8.44 -16.51 -2.64
CA SER A 220 -8.56 -17.84 -2.01
C SER A 220 -7.22 -18.58 -1.82
N GLU A 221 -6.14 -18.10 -2.44
CA GLU A 221 -4.79 -18.64 -2.28
C GLU A 221 -3.88 -17.68 -1.49
N PHE A 222 -4.46 -16.65 -0.85
CA PHE A 222 -3.69 -15.64 -0.12
C PHE A 222 -2.96 -16.23 1.09
N SER A 223 -3.66 -17.03 1.89
CA SER A 223 -3.14 -17.73 3.05
C SER A 223 -4.00 -18.96 3.37
N GLU A 224 -3.39 -19.98 3.97
CA GLU A 224 -4.11 -21.12 4.54
C GLU A 224 -4.75 -20.77 5.89
N ASP A 225 -4.23 -19.73 6.58
CA ASP A 225 -4.83 -19.23 7.81
C ASP A 225 -6.02 -18.31 7.49
N LEU A 226 -7.23 -18.81 7.78
CA LEU A 226 -8.47 -18.06 7.58
C LEU A 226 -8.50 -16.75 8.38
N THR A 227 -7.74 -16.65 9.47
CA THR A 227 -7.60 -15.41 10.25
C THR A 227 -6.89 -14.34 9.44
N GLU A 228 -5.81 -14.68 8.74
CA GLU A 228 -5.08 -13.75 7.87
C GLU A 228 -5.94 -13.31 6.68
N VAL A 229 -6.69 -14.24 6.08
CA VAL A 229 -7.65 -13.92 5.00
C VAL A 229 -8.74 -12.98 5.52
N ARG A 230 -9.24 -13.20 6.74
CA ARG A 230 -10.21 -12.31 7.37
C ARG A 230 -9.64 -10.92 7.61
N SER A 231 -8.41 -10.82 8.11
CA SER A 231 -7.68 -9.56 8.31
C SER A 231 -7.47 -8.81 6.99
N LEU A 232 -7.19 -9.52 5.89
CA LEU A 232 -7.18 -8.94 4.54
C LEU A 232 -8.54 -8.34 4.16
N GLY A 233 -9.63 -9.05 4.44
CA GLY A 233 -10.99 -8.55 4.23
C GLY A 233 -11.24 -7.24 4.99
N PHE A 234 -10.90 -7.20 6.27
CA PHE A 234 -11.05 -5.98 7.09
C PHE A 234 -10.19 -4.83 6.58
N ALA A 235 -8.92 -5.08 6.27
CA ALA A 235 -8.01 -4.06 5.74
C ALA A 235 -8.52 -3.46 4.41
N LEU A 236 -8.98 -4.30 3.46
CA LEU A 236 -9.53 -3.84 2.18
C LEU A 236 -10.84 -3.06 2.37
N ARG A 237 -11.73 -3.52 3.25
CA ARG A 237 -12.98 -2.82 3.55
C ARG A 237 -12.72 -1.46 4.20
N ALA A 238 -11.81 -1.40 5.17
CA ALA A 238 -11.38 -0.16 5.81
C ALA A 238 -10.79 0.83 4.80
N LEU A 239 -9.94 0.33 3.89
CA LEU A 239 -9.40 1.12 2.78
C LEU A 239 -10.52 1.65 1.87
N GLY A 240 -11.46 0.79 1.48
CA GLY A 240 -12.63 1.18 0.66
C GLY A 240 -13.46 2.29 1.30
N SER A 241 -13.68 2.22 2.60
CA SER A 241 -14.37 3.28 3.36
C SER A 241 -13.66 4.63 3.26
N ARG A 242 -12.32 4.66 3.36
CA ARG A 242 -11.54 5.90 3.21
C ARG A 242 -11.56 6.44 1.80
N VAL A 243 -11.39 5.57 0.81
CA VAL A 243 -11.37 5.95 -0.59
C VAL A 243 -12.74 6.53 -1.00
N SER A 244 -13.84 5.95 -0.53
CA SER A 244 -15.20 6.50 -0.77
C SER A 244 -15.40 7.90 -0.18
N GLY A 245 -14.76 8.21 0.96
CA GLY A 245 -14.82 9.54 1.57
C GLY A 245 -13.98 10.63 0.87
N CYS A 246 -13.20 10.28 -0.16
CA CYS A 246 -12.32 11.22 -0.86
C CYS A 246 -12.99 11.80 -2.11
N SER A 247 -13.15 13.12 -2.17
CA SER A 247 -13.73 13.81 -3.34
C SER A 247 -12.88 13.72 -4.62
N TYR A 248 -11.61 13.30 -4.53
CA TYR A 248 -10.65 13.21 -5.64
C TYR A 248 -10.14 11.78 -5.89
N ALA A 249 -10.86 10.74 -5.43
CA ALA A 249 -10.43 9.33 -5.52
C ALA A 249 -10.49 8.72 -6.94
N SER A 250 -10.33 9.49 -8.02
CA SER A 250 -10.46 8.99 -9.40
C SER A 250 -9.50 7.84 -9.73
N ASP A 251 -8.38 7.73 -9.01
CA ASP A 251 -7.28 6.85 -9.42
C ASP A 251 -7.25 5.50 -8.69
N LEU A 252 -8.04 5.35 -7.61
CA LEU A 252 -8.14 4.09 -6.88
C LEU A 252 -9.39 3.30 -7.28
N PRO A 253 -9.27 1.99 -7.57
CA PRO A 253 -10.38 1.21 -8.09
C PRO A 253 -11.32 0.78 -6.94
N LEU A 254 -12.10 1.71 -6.40
CA LEU A 254 -12.96 1.51 -5.22
C LEU A 254 -13.83 0.25 -5.32
N PHE A 255 -14.53 0.06 -6.44
CA PHE A 255 -15.36 -1.13 -6.64
C PHE A 255 -14.54 -2.43 -6.52
N ARG A 256 -13.31 -2.45 -7.07
CA ARG A 256 -12.42 -3.61 -6.97
C ARG A 256 -11.95 -3.83 -5.54
N ILE A 257 -11.64 -2.77 -4.79
CA ILE A 257 -11.26 -2.86 -3.37
C ILE A 257 -12.41 -3.51 -2.56
N LEU A 258 -13.65 -3.08 -2.78
CA LEU A 258 -14.84 -3.63 -2.12
C LEU A 258 -15.14 -5.07 -2.56
N ALA A 259 -14.96 -5.40 -3.84
CA ALA A 259 -15.15 -6.76 -4.35
C ALA A 259 -14.06 -7.73 -3.83
N ASP A 260 -12.82 -7.27 -3.75
CA ASP A 260 -11.69 -8.03 -3.19
C ASP A 260 -11.94 -8.28 -1.67
N SER A 261 -12.47 -7.31 -0.92
CA SER A 261 -12.81 -7.49 0.51
C SER A 261 -13.92 -8.53 0.71
N LEU A 262 -14.98 -8.48 -0.11
CA LEU A 262 -16.04 -9.49 -0.12
C LEU A 262 -15.50 -10.89 -0.37
N THR A 263 -14.62 -11.04 -1.35
CA THR A 263 -14.01 -12.32 -1.70
C THR A 263 -13.17 -12.86 -0.54
N ALA A 264 -12.43 -11.99 0.15
CA ALA A 264 -11.67 -12.37 1.33
C ALA A 264 -12.58 -12.84 2.48
N PHE A 265 -13.65 -12.09 2.80
CA PHE A 265 -14.60 -12.50 3.84
C PHE A 265 -15.34 -13.79 3.50
N ASP A 266 -15.70 -13.99 2.23
CA ASP A 266 -16.38 -15.21 1.79
C ASP A 266 -15.47 -16.43 1.95
N HIS A 267 -14.20 -16.28 1.57
CA HIS A 267 -13.19 -17.34 1.76
C HIS A 267 -12.90 -17.60 3.24
N ALA A 268 -12.86 -16.56 4.08
CA ALA A 268 -12.74 -16.67 5.52
C ALA A 268 -14.02 -17.18 6.23
N GLN A 269 -15.08 -17.49 5.48
CA GLN A 269 -16.38 -17.95 5.99
C GLN A 269 -17.07 -16.96 6.96
N ASP A 270 -16.79 -15.66 6.80
CA ASP A 270 -17.38 -14.60 7.61
C ASP A 270 -18.63 -14.04 6.94
N GLY A 271 -19.73 -14.78 7.03
CA GLY A 271 -21.00 -14.45 6.37
C GLY A 271 -21.54 -13.06 6.73
N LYS A 272 -21.34 -12.61 7.98
CA LYS A 272 -21.76 -11.27 8.43
C LYS A 272 -20.99 -10.18 7.67
N ASN A 273 -19.66 -10.29 7.59
CA ASN A 273 -18.87 -9.30 6.86
C ASN A 273 -19.05 -9.38 5.34
N VAL A 274 -19.38 -10.54 4.78
CA VAL A 274 -19.85 -10.62 3.38
C VAL A 274 -21.14 -9.82 3.18
N GLY A 275 -22.13 -9.95 4.08
CA GLY A 275 -23.36 -9.15 4.02
C GLY A 275 -23.08 -7.65 4.10
N LEU A 276 -22.19 -7.25 5.01
CA LEU A 276 -21.80 -5.84 5.17
C LEU A 276 -21.02 -5.30 3.97
N GLY A 277 -20.15 -6.08 3.33
CA GLY A 277 -19.46 -5.65 2.11
C GLY A 277 -20.42 -5.44 0.93
N TRP A 278 -21.52 -6.20 0.85
CA TRP A 278 -22.56 -5.96 -0.16
C TRP A 278 -23.31 -4.65 0.10
N ILE A 279 -23.51 -4.26 1.36
CA ILE A 279 -24.02 -2.92 1.71
C ILE A 279 -23.06 -1.83 1.23
N ASP A 280 -21.76 -2.00 1.41
CA ASP A 280 -20.77 -1.02 0.95
C ASP A 280 -20.79 -0.88 -0.59
N ILE A 281 -20.91 -2.00 -1.33
CA ILE A 281 -21.08 -1.99 -2.79
C ILE A 281 -22.40 -1.34 -3.21
N ALA A 282 -23.49 -1.56 -2.46
CA ALA A 282 -24.75 -0.89 -2.71
C ALA A 282 -24.61 0.63 -2.56
N GLY A 283 -23.94 1.10 -1.51
CA GLY A 283 -23.62 2.50 -1.30
C GLY A 283 -22.80 3.11 -2.44
N TYR A 284 -21.79 2.39 -2.94
CA TYR A 284 -21.03 2.79 -4.12
C TYR A 284 -21.93 2.99 -5.36
N HIS A 285 -22.83 2.04 -5.64
CA HIS A 285 -23.74 2.14 -6.77
C HIS A 285 -24.78 3.25 -6.61
N GLN A 286 -25.28 3.49 -5.39
CA GLN A 286 -26.17 4.64 -5.10
C GLN A 286 -25.46 5.97 -5.37
N GLN A 287 -24.21 6.11 -4.92
CA GLN A 287 -23.41 7.32 -5.19
C GLN A 287 -23.17 7.54 -6.69
N ALA A 288 -23.06 6.45 -7.46
CA ALA A 288 -22.94 6.49 -8.91
C ALA A 288 -24.27 6.68 -9.66
N GLY A 289 -25.42 6.73 -8.95
CA GLY A 289 -26.75 6.82 -9.53
C GLY A 289 -27.26 5.53 -10.20
N ASP A 290 -26.62 4.39 -9.97
CA ASP A 290 -27.02 3.08 -10.50
C ASP A 290 -27.92 2.35 -9.49
N GLU A 291 -29.15 2.82 -9.35
CA GLU A 291 -30.13 2.30 -8.39
C GLU A 291 -30.43 0.82 -8.59
N ARG A 292 -30.44 0.33 -9.83
CA ARG A 292 -30.68 -1.09 -10.14
C ARG A 292 -29.58 -1.96 -9.55
N ARG A 293 -28.30 -1.59 -9.71
CA ARG A 293 -27.20 -2.35 -9.12
C ARG A 293 -27.14 -2.18 -7.62
N ALA A 294 -27.50 -1.01 -7.08
CA ALA A 294 -27.63 -0.82 -5.65
C ALA A 294 -28.67 -1.75 -5.03
N ASN A 295 -29.88 -1.81 -5.59
CA ASN A 295 -30.95 -2.67 -5.09
C ASN A 295 -30.55 -4.15 -5.15
N SER A 296 -29.94 -4.59 -6.25
CA SER A 296 -29.43 -5.96 -6.36
C SER A 296 -28.33 -6.28 -5.34
N ALA A 297 -27.47 -5.31 -5.01
CA ALA A 297 -26.47 -5.47 -3.96
C ALA A 297 -27.12 -5.55 -2.56
N TYR A 298 -28.14 -4.75 -2.27
CA TYR A 298 -28.91 -4.85 -1.04
C TYR A 298 -29.65 -6.20 -0.91
N GLU A 299 -30.23 -6.73 -1.99
CA GLU A 299 -30.82 -8.08 -1.99
C GLU A 299 -29.79 -9.14 -1.62
N ARG A 300 -28.59 -9.10 -2.23
CA ARG A 300 -27.49 -10.03 -1.91
C ARG A 300 -27.02 -9.90 -0.47
N ALA A 301 -26.97 -8.68 0.07
CA ALA A 301 -26.67 -8.46 1.48
C ALA A 301 -27.72 -9.15 2.38
N GLY A 302 -29.00 -8.92 2.09
CA GLY A 302 -30.12 -9.53 2.80
C GLY A 302 -30.08 -11.05 2.79
N GLU A 303 -29.84 -11.65 1.63
CA GLU A 303 -29.70 -13.11 1.47
C GLU A 303 -28.55 -13.66 2.31
N ARG A 304 -27.41 -12.95 2.34
CA ARG A 304 -26.23 -13.41 3.07
C ARG A 304 -26.43 -13.34 4.58
N PHE A 305 -27.04 -12.26 5.08
CA PHE A 305 -27.38 -12.14 6.49
C PHE A 305 -28.40 -13.20 6.92
N ALA A 306 -29.43 -13.47 6.12
CA ALA A 306 -30.42 -14.51 6.42
C ALA A 306 -29.77 -15.91 6.52
N LYS A 307 -28.95 -16.29 5.54
CA LYS A 307 -28.19 -17.57 5.57
C LYS A 307 -27.26 -17.66 6.78
N THR A 308 -26.62 -16.54 7.15
CA THR A 308 -25.73 -16.49 8.33
C THR A 308 -26.53 -16.65 9.62
N ALA A 309 -27.71 -16.02 9.73
CA ALA A 309 -28.59 -16.16 10.88
C ALA A 309 -29.07 -17.61 11.06
N GLU A 310 -29.47 -18.29 9.97
CA GLU A 310 -29.87 -19.70 10.01
C GLU A 310 -28.74 -20.59 10.56
N LEU A 311 -27.51 -20.38 10.09
CA LEU A 311 -26.34 -21.10 10.60
C LEU A 311 -26.11 -20.82 12.10
N LEU A 312 -26.18 -19.56 12.52
CA LEU A 312 -25.99 -19.17 13.92
C LEU A 312 -27.08 -19.75 14.84
N LEU A 313 -28.34 -19.79 14.39
CA LEU A 313 -29.43 -20.45 15.12
C LEU A 313 -29.19 -21.95 15.27
N SER A 314 -28.69 -22.61 14.22
CA SER A 314 -28.32 -24.04 14.29
C SER A 314 -27.17 -24.33 15.26
N GLN A 315 -26.37 -23.30 15.58
CA GLN A 315 -25.28 -23.34 16.55
C GLN A 315 -25.69 -22.81 17.95
N GLU A 316 -26.98 -22.56 18.18
CA GLU A 316 -27.53 -22.02 19.43
C GLU A 316 -27.02 -20.60 19.79
N LYS A 317 -26.49 -19.86 18.81
CA LYS A 317 -26.01 -18.48 18.96
C LYS A 317 -27.11 -17.44 18.68
N SER A 318 -28.18 -17.49 19.47
CA SER A 318 -29.40 -16.71 19.22
C SER A 318 -29.20 -15.18 19.19
N ALA A 319 -28.28 -14.64 19.99
CA ALA A 319 -28.03 -13.19 20.01
C ALA A 319 -27.41 -12.68 18.70
N GLU A 320 -26.36 -13.33 18.21
CA GLU A 320 -25.70 -13.01 16.94
C GLU A 320 -26.63 -13.26 15.74
N ALA A 321 -27.44 -14.31 15.82
CA ALA A 321 -28.46 -14.60 14.80
C ALA A 321 -29.50 -13.48 14.69
N ASN A 322 -30.00 -12.98 15.82
CA ASN A 322 -30.98 -11.89 15.84
C ASN A 322 -30.42 -10.60 15.25
N GLU A 323 -29.14 -10.31 15.46
CA GLU A 323 -28.46 -9.19 14.81
C GLU A 323 -28.44 -9.35 13.28
N CYS A 324 -28.09 -10.55 12.79
CA CYS A 324 -28.13 -10.85 11.36
C CYS A 324 -29.54 -10.76 10.78
N ILE A 325 -30.57 -11.19 11.50
CA ILE A 325 -31.98 -11.06 11.07
C ILE A 325 -32.36 -9.58 10.92
N ALA A 326 -31.97 -8.73 11.88
CA ALA A 326 -32.22 -7.30 11.82
C ALA A 326 -31.54 -6.65 10.60
N LEU A 327 -30.26 -6.97 10.37
CA LEU A 327 -29.51 -6.50 9.21
C LEU A 327 -30.10 -7.01 7.88
N ALA A 328 -30.56 -8.26 7.83
CA ALA A 328 -31.21 -8.83 6.65
C ALA A 328 -32.48 -8.04 6.29
N ARG A 329 -33.32 -7.76 7.29
CA ARG A 329 -34.55 -6.99 7.13
C ARG A 329 -34.26 -5.58 6.62
N GLU A 330 -33.31 -4.88 7.21
CA GLU A 330 -32.92 -3.53 6.77
C GLU A 330 -32.44 -3.54 5.31
N ALA A 331 -31.63 -4.52 4.92
CA ALA A 331 -31.14 -4.65 3.55
C ALA A 331 -32.28 -4.89 2.55
N TYR A 332 -33.22 -5.80 2.83
CA TYR A 332 -34.39 -6.01 1.97
C TYR A 332 -35.33 -4.80 1.91
N GLU A 333 -35.48 -4.06 3.00
CA GLU A 333 -36.25 -2.81 3.02
C GLU A 333 -35.61 -1.77 2.10
N LYS A 334 -34.28 -1.61 2.15
CA LYS A 334 -33.55 -0.70 1.23
C LYS A 334 -33.65 -1.12 -0.23
N ALA A 335 -33.57 -2.42 -0.53
CA ALA A 335 -33.76 -2.94 -1.90
C ALA A 335 -35.15 -2.61 -2.49
N ARG A 336 -36.18 -2.51 -1.63
CA ARG A 336 -37.57 -2.20 -2.03
C ARG A 336 -37.87 -0.70 -2.07
N GLY A 337 -37.28 0.07 -1.15
CA GLY A 337 -37.61 1.49 -0.91
C GLY A 337 -37.23 2.46 -2.03
N ASP A 338 -36.26 2.13 -2.88
CA ASP A 338 -35.86 3.00 -4.00
C ASP A 338 -36.72 2.80 -5.27
N GLY A 339 -37.47 1.69 -5.37
CA GLY A 339 -38.40 1.46 -6.48
C GLY A 339 -39.64 2.37 -6.48
N GLU A 340 -40.07 2.83 -5.30
CA GLU A 340 -41.25 3.71 -5.16
C GLU A 340 -40.93 5.20 -5.37
N ARG A 341 -39.65 5.60 -5.23
CA ARG A 341 -39.22 6.99 -5.51
C ARG A 341 -39.12 7.28 -7.00
N VAL A 342 -38.72 6.31 -7.82
CA VAL A 342 -38.65 6.46 -9.29
C VAL A 342 -40.03 6.61 -9.93
N ALA A 343 -41.07 6.01 -9.36
CA ALA A 343 -42.45 6.23 -9.80
C ALA A 343 -42.94 7.66 -9.50
N SER A 344 -42.29 8.37 -8.58
CA SER A 344 -42.70 9.69 -8.09
C SER A 344 -41.85 10.86 -8.60
N SER A 345 -40.71 10.60 -9.27
CA SER A 345 -39.72 11.63 -9.65
C SER A 345 -39.45 11.77 -11.15
N SER A 346 -40.37 11.33 -12.03
CA SER A 346 -40.27 11.47 -13.50
C SER A 346 -40.22 12.91 -14.07
N GLY A 347 -39.83 13.91 -13.28
CA GLY A 347 -39.70 15.30 -13.71
C GLY A 347 -38.63 16.07 -12.95
N ALA A 348 -37.35 15.86 -13.26
CA ALA A 348 -36.29 16.89 -13.25
C ALA A 348 -34.94 16.27 -13.65
N PHE A 349 -34.52 16.47 -14.90
CA PHE A 349 -33.17 16.12 -15.37
C PHE A 349 -32.19 17.28 -15.11
N GLY A 350 -31.02 16.93 -14.58
CA GLY A 350 -29.84 17.79 -14.46
C GLY A 350 -28.58 16.96 -14.22
N SER A 351 -27.99 16.49 -15.32
CA SER A 351 -26.77 15.68 -15.46
C SER A 351 -25.52 16.23 -14.77
N THR A 352 -24.60 15.36 -14.32
CA THR A 352 -23.19 15.13 -14.76
C THR A 352 -22.54 14.20 -13.70
N VAL A 353 -22.10 12.97 -13.97
CA VAL A 353 -20.90 12.53 -14.71
C VAL A 353 -21.15 11.11 -15.22
N ALA A 354 -20.86 10.88 -16.51
CA ALA A 354 -20.89 9.56 -17.14
C ALA A 354 -19.47 9.03 -17.36
N GLN A 355 -19.41 7.70 -17.48
CA GLN A 355 -18.40 6.83 -18.12
C GLN A 355 -17.51 6.00 -17.17
N VAL A 356 -17.20 4.72 -17.39
CA VAL A 356 -17.65 3.65 -18.33
C VAL A 356 -17.18 2.35 -17.65
N HIS A 357 -18.05 1.33 -17.46
CA HIS A 357 -17.63 -0.08 -17.44
C HIS A 357 -18.82 -0.99 -17.79
N GLY A 358 -18.64 -1.75 -18.87
CA GLY A 358 -19.62 -2.71 -19.41
C GLY A 358 -19.81 -3.94 -18.52
N PRO A 359 -20.94 -4.67 -18.68
CA PRO A 359 -21.25 -5.84 -17.87
C PRO A 359 -20.41 -7.05 -18.31
N LEU A 360 -19.80 -7.75 -17.34
CA LEU A 360 -19.30 -9.11 -17.53
C LEU A 360 -20.48 -10.08 -17.48
N THR A 361 -20.96 -10.50 -18.65
CA THR A 361 -21.84 -11.68 -18.78
C THR A 361 -21.02 -12.95 -18.93
N ARG A 362 -21.43 -13.95 -18.15
CA ARG A 362 -20.94 -15.32 -18.14
C ARG A 362 -21.65 -16.12 -19.23
N ALA A 363 -21.00 -16.36 -20.35
CA ALA A 363 -21.31 -17.45 -21.29
C ALA A 363 -20.11 -17.60 -22.23
N ASP A 364 -19.42 -18.73 -22.14
CA ASP A 364 -18.94 -19.51 -23.29
C ASP A 364 -18.19 -20.73 -22.74
N ALA A 365 -19.00 -21.74 -22.44
CA ALA A 365 -18.55 -23.11 -22.37
C ALA A 365 -19.24 -23.87 -23.50
N ARG A 366 -18.40 -24.39 -24.41
CA ARG A 366 -18.60 -25.53 -25.32
C ARG A 366 -19.29 -25.27 -26.66
N GLU A 367 -18.49 -25.41 -27.72
CA GLU A 367 -18.72 -26.16 -28.97
C GLU A 367 -17.35 -26.16 -29.71
N GLY A 368 -16.78 -27.22 -30.29
CA GLY A 368 -17.16 -28.60 -30.55
C GLY A 368 -15.92 -29.37 -31.05
N GLU A 369 -16.02 -30.70 -31.03
CA GLU A 369 -14.98 -31.68 -31.34
C GLU A 369 -14.55 -31.75 -32.83
N ALA A 370 -13.32 -32.28 -33.06
CA ALA A 370 -12.90 -33.30 -34.05
C ALA A 370 -13.42 -33.24 -35.52
N ASN A 371 -12.67 -33.46 -36.61
CA ASN A 371 -11.32 -33.97 -36.95
C ASN A 371 -11.19 -33.89 -38.52
N PRO A 372 -10.41 -34.73 -39.24
CA PRO A 372 -9.16 -34.46 -39.97
C PRO A 372 -9.25 -34.40 -41.53
N GLN A 373 -8.07 -34.23 -42.17
CA GLN A 373 -7.65 -34.43 -43.59
C GLN A 373 -7.14 -33.11 -44.21
N GLY A 374 -5.98 -32.99 -44.85
CA GLY A 374 -4.92 -33.92 -45.23
C GLY A 374 -3.86 -33.18 -46.07
N THR A 375 -2.70 -33.82 -46.25
CA THR A 375 -1.65 -33.60 -47.28
C THR A 375 -0.90 -32.25 -47.28
N ALA A 376 0.35 -32.18 -46.82
CA ALA A 376 1.62 -32.63 -47.45
C ALA A 376 2.30 -31.54 -48.29
N ARG A 377 3.51 -31.14 -47.88
CA ARG A 377 4.73 -31.27 -48.70
C ARG A 377 5.98 -30.92 -47.90
N PHE A 378 6.83 -31.94 -47.76
CA PHE A 378 8.25 -31.88 -47.49
C PHE A 378 8.97 -31.30 -48.72
N GLU A 379 9.89 -30.36 -48.55
CA GLU A 379 11.02 -30.18 -49.45
C GLU A 379 12.31 -30.02 -48.64
N VAL A 380 13.24 -30.94 -48.91
CA VAL A 380 14.64 -30.94 -48.52
C VAL A 380 15.43 -30.45 -49.74
N PRO A 381 16.51 -29.65 -49.59
CA PRO A 381 17.53 -29.57 -50.62
C PRO A 381 18.74 -30.43 -50.23
N SER A 382 18.88 -31.56 -50.92
CA SER A 382 20.15 -32.29 -51.06
C SER A 382 21.05 -31.57 -52.06
N GLY A 383 22.34 -31.49 -51.73
CA GLY A 383 23.34 -30.69 -52.42
C GLY A 383 23.72 -31.14 -53.83
N SER A 384 24.51 -30.30 -54.47
CA SER A 384 25.28 -30.63 -55.66
C SER A 384 26.74 -30.25 -55.43
N SER A 385 27.60 -31.26 -55.48
CA SER A 385 29.04 -31.16 -55.66
C SER A 385 29.40 -31.02 -57.14
N ARG A 386 30.39 -30.17 -57.42
CA ARG A 386 31.34 -30.13 -58.56
C ARG A 386 32.12 -28.83 -58.35
N GLY A 387 33.44 -28.79 -58.18
CA GLY A 387 34.49 -29.57 -58.81
C GLY A 387 35.28 -28.62 -59.72
N GLU A 388 36.61 -28.64 -59.55
CA GLU A 388 37.67 -28.11 -60.44
C GLU A 388 38.39 -26.79 -60.06
N ASN A 389 39.71 -26.99 -59.90
CA ASN A 389 40.88 -26.10 -59.76
C ASN A 389 41.16 -25.37 -58.45
#